data_AF-A0AA96TRI1-F1
#
_entry.id   AF-A0AA96TRI1-F1
#
_cell.length_a   1.000
_cell.length_b   1.000
_cell.length_c   1.000
_cell.angle_alpha   90.00
_cell.angle_beta   90.00
_cell.angle_gamma   90.00
#
_symmetry.space_group_name_H-M   'P 1'
#
loop_
_entity.id
_entity.type
_entity.pdbx_description
1 polymer ?
#
loop_
_entity_poly.entity_id
_entity_poly.type
_entity_poly.pdbx_seq_one_letter_code
_entity_poly.pdbx_strand_id
1 'polypeptide(L)'
;MDCSREEESTHPDAVCMLTLHATGQVLVVLDAENFDFHVDVAPDASPKWIKFCLQYLDLIGYVPIPLDECDPELLDNDWIRRYFVPREPTDDMPLIVPPAVSA
;
A
#
# COMPACT_ATOMS: atom_id res chain seq x y z
N MET A 1 3.66 29.55 37.04
CA MET A 1 2.77 29.00 36.01
C MET A 1 3.62 28.85 34.76
N ASP A 2 4.31 27.72 34.70
CA ASP A 2 5.11 27.32 33.54
C ASP A 2 4.14 26.69 32.53
N CYS A 3 3.87 27.40 31.43
CA CYS A 3 3.21 26.80 30.28
C CYS A 3 4.30 26.14 29.43
N SER A 4 4.62 24.89 29.75
CA SER A 4 5.47 24.06 28.90
C SER A 4 4.69 23.67 27.64
N ARG A 5 4.99 24.42 26.58
CA ARG A 5 4.99 24.05 25.16
C ARG A 5 4.70 22.57 24.89
N GLU A 6 3.52 22.29 24.37
CA GLU A 6 3.22 21.03 23.69
C GLU A 6 3.98 21.06 22.35
N GLU A 7 5.06 20.29 22.25
CA GLU A 7 5.69 20.00 20.97
C GLU A 7 4.79 19.01 20.24
N GLU A 8 3.99 19.54 19.32
CA GLU A 8 3.29 18.77 18.30
C GLU A 8 4.36 18.07 17.45
N SER A 9 4.61 16.81 17.80
CA SER A 9 5.47 15.90 17.08
C SER A 9 4.80 15.60 15.72
N THR A 10 5.13 16.43 14.74
CA THR A 10 4.82 16.15 13.34
C THR A 10 5.86 15.16 12.84
N HIS A 11 5.65 13.88 13.12
CA HIS A 11 6.34 12.82 12.40
C HIS A 11 5.53 12.53 11.12
N PRO A 12 6.00 12.91 9.91
CA PRO A 12 5.41 12.42 8.67
C PRO A 12 5.90 10.98 8.46
N ASP A 13 5.35 10.03 9.22
CA ASP A 13 5.81 8.64 9.20
C ASP A 13 5.25 7.92 7.95
N ALA A 14 6.02 8.04 6.87
CA ALA A 14 6.15 7.13 5.74
C ALA A 14 4.86 6.58 5.09
N VAL A 15 4.10 7.45 4.41
CA VAL A 15 3.31 7.02 3.25
C VAL A 15 4.29 6.61 2.15
N CYS A 16 4.49 5.32 1.89
CA CYS A 16 5.21 4.88 0.69
C CYS A 16 4.27 4.98 -0.51
N MET A 17 4.06 6.20 -0.98
CA MET A 17 3.29 6.47 -2.19
C MET A 17 4.16 6.12 -3.40
N LEU A 18 4.12 4.87 -3.84
CA LEU A 18 4.64 4.49 -5.15
C LEU A 18 3.59 4.80 -6.20
N THR A 19 3.42 6.07 -6.50
CA THR A 19 2.69 6.46 -7.70
C THR A 19 3.60 6.18 -8.89
N LEU A 20 3.30 5.12 -9.65
CA LEU A 20 3.87 4.94 -11.00
C LEU A 20 3.27 6.00 -11.93
N HIS A 21 3.78 7.23 -11.77
CA HIS A 21 3.40 8.42 -12.53
C HIS A 21 3.72 8.34 -14.02
N ALA A 22 4.36 7.25 -14.49
CA ALA A 22 4.67 7.12 -15.91
C ALA A 22 3.40 7.10 -16.78
N THR A 23 2.21 6.75 -16.24
CA THR A 23 0.94 6.86 -16.96
C THR A 23 -0.30 7.25 -16.12
N GLY A 24 -0.27 7.27 -14.78
CA GLY A 24 -1.42 7.72 -13.97
C GLY A 24 -2.66 6.81 -14.03
N GLN A 25 -2.49 5.55 -14.44
CA GLN A 25 -3.59 4.59 -14.66
C GLN A 25 -3.72 3.53 -13.56
N VAL A 26 -2.74 3.44 -12.66
CA VAL A 26 -2.75 2.54 -11.51
C VAL A 26 -2.23 3.29 -10.30
N LEU A 27 -3.00 3.33 -9.22
CA LEU A 27 -2.62 3.90 -7.92
C LEU A 27 -2.46 2.76 -6.92
N VAL A 28 -1.35 2.74 -6.19
CA VAL A 28 -1.13 1.79 -5.09
C VAL A 28 -1.13 2.58 -3.79
N VAL A 29 -1.99 2.20 -2.85
CA VAL A 29 -2.08 2.77 -1.50
C VAL A 29 -1.70 1.71 -0.50
N LEU A 30 -0.68 1.99 0.31
CA LEU A 30 -0.23 1.14 1.41
C LEU A 30 -0.19 1.97 2.69
N ASP A 31 -1.33 2.08 3.37
CA ASP A 31 -1.49 2.85 4.59
C ASP A 31 -1.59 1.91 5.80
N ALA A 32 -0.46 1.75 6.49
CA ALA A 32 -0.37 0.89 7.66
C ALA A 32 -1.09 1.45 8.89
N GLU A 33 -1.25 2.78 8.99
CA GLU A 33 -1.89 3.43 10.14
C GLU A 33 -3.41 3.24 10.09
N ASN A 34 -3.99 3.45 8.91
CA ASN A 34 -5.42 3.29 8.69
C ASN A 34 -5.83 1.88 8.27
N PHE A 35 -4.85 0.97 8.15
CA PHE A 35 -5.04 -0.41 7.70
C PHE A 35 -5.74 -0.48 6.33
N ASP A 36 -5.35 0.42 5.43
CA ASP A 36 -5.93 0.58 4.10
C ASP A 36 -4.88 0.25 3.02
N PHE A 37 -5.00 -0.94 2.44
CA PHE A 37 -4.10 -1.46 1.42
C PHE A 37 -4.89 -1.80 0.17
N HIS A 38 -4.72 -1.01 -0.89
CA HIS A 38 -5.48 -1.21 -2.12
C HIS A 38 -4.74 -0.76 -3.37
N VAL A 39 -5.25 -1.22 -4.51
CA VAL A 39 -4.88 -0.75 -5.84
C VAL A 39 -6.11 -0.23 -6.54
N ASP A 40 -6.04 1.01 -7.03
CA ASP A 40 -7.07 1.58 -7.90
C ASP A 40 -6.58 1.53 -9.34
N VAL A 41 -7.42 1.03 -10.24
CA VAL A 41 -7.10 0.79 -11.65
C VAL A 41 -8.06 1.56 -12.54
N ALA A 42 -7.52 2.43 -13.39
CA ALA A 42 -8.29 3.17 -14.38
C ALA A 42 -8.88 2.26 -15.47
N PRO A 43 -10.01 2.62 -16.10
CA PRO A 43 -10.64 1.84 -17.18
C PRO A 43 -9.71 1.54 -18.37
N ASP A 44 -8.79 2.46 -18.67
CA ASP A 44 -7.87 2.40 -19.80
C ASP A 44 -6.46 1.91 -19.39
N ALA A 45 -6.31 1.40 -18.16
CA ALA A 45 -5.04 0.96 -17.63
C ALA A 45 -4.41 -0.15 -18.46
N SER A 46 -3.15 0.05 -18.84
CA SER A 46 -2.41 -0.97 -19.57
C SER A 46 -2.26 -2.25 -18.73
N PRO A 47 -2.60 -3.44 -19.26
CA PRO A 47 -2.39 -4.71 -18.56
C PRO A 47 -0.94 -4.94 -18.13
N LYS A 48 0.03 -4.34 -18.85
CA LYS A 48 1.45 -4.37 -18.48
C LYS A 48 1.70 -3.71 -17.12
N TRP A 49 1.10 -2.56 -16.88
CA TRP A 49 1.26 -1.82 -15.62
C TRP A 49 0.52 -2.50 -14.48
N ILE A 50 -0.70 -2.99 -14.74
CA ILE A 50 -1.46 -3.79 -13.76
C ILE A 50 -0.61 -4.98 -13.31
N LYS A 51 -0.06 -5.77 -14.26
CA LYS A 51 0.79 -6.92 -13.95
C LYS A 51 2.03 -6.52 -13.14
N PHE A 52 2.69 -5.44 -13.51
CA PHE A 52 3.87 -4.94 -12.79
C PHE A 52 3.52 -4.59 -11.34
N CYS A 53 2.44 -3.85 -11.10
CA CYS A 53 2.02 -3.47 -9.75
C CYS A 53 1.66 -4.70 -8.90
N LEU A 54 0.95 -5.67 -9.47
CA LEU A 54 0.60 -6.92 -8.78
C LEU A 54 1.85 -7.73 -8.40
N GLN A 55 2.82 -7.84 -9.31
CA GLN A 55 4.09 -8.52 -9.03
C GLN A 55 4.92 -7.77 -7.99
N TYR A 56 4.89 -6.44 -8.01
CA TYR A 56 5.56 -5.62 -7.02
C TYR A 56 4.96 -5.85 -5.62
N LEU A 57 3.63 -5.81 -5.49
CA LEU A 57 2.94 -6.09 -4.22
C LEU A 57 3.25 -7.49 -3.68
N ASP A 58 3.23 -8.50 -4.55
CA ASP A 58 3.62 -9.88 -4.18
C ASP A 58 5.06 -9.94 -3.64
N LEU A 59 5.99 -9.25 -4.30
CA LEU A 59 7.40 -9.18 -3.89
C LEU A 59 7.59 -8.50 -2.52
N ILE A 60 6.81 -7.46 -2.23
CA ILE A 60 6.87 -6.75 -0.94
C ILE A 60 5.94 -7.35 0.12
N GLY A 61 5.38 -8.53 -0.13
CA GLY A 61 4.66 -9.31 0.87
C GLY A 61 3.20 -8.90 1.06
N TYR A 62 2.52 -8.42 0.01
CA TYR A 62 1.08 -8.17 0.03
C TYR A 62 0.36 -9.14 -0.90
N VAL A 63 -0.80 -9.62 -0.47
CA VAL A 63 -1.65 -10.56 -1.22
C VAL A 63 -3.06 -10.01 -1.36
N PRO A 64 -3.73 -10.23 -2.51
CA PRO A 64 -5.11 -9.78 -2.67
C PRO A 64 -6.02 -10.57 -1.74
N ILE A 65 -6.96 -9.89 -1.07
CA ILE A 65 -7.99 -10.54 -0.25
C ILE A 65 -8.87 -11.39 -1.16
N PRO A 66 -9.18 -12.67 -0.92
CA PRO A 66 -10.02 -13.49 -1.81
C PRO A 66 -11.34 -12.80 -2.24
N LEU A 67 -11.80 -13.04 -3.47
CA LEU A 67 -13.00 -12.36 -4.02
C LEU A 67 -14.30 -12.75 -3.29
N ASP A 68 -14.34 -13.92 -2.69
CA ASP A 68 -15.43 -14.39 -1.83
C ASP A 68 -15.41 -13.75 -0.43
N GLU A 69 -14.29 -13.16 -0.03
CA GLU A 69 -14.15 -12.41 1.23
C GLU A 69 -14.30 -10.89 1.03
N CYS A 70 -13.86 -10.36 -0.12
CA CYS A 70 -13.92 -8.95 -0.42
C CYS A 70 -14.06 -8.71 -1.94
N ASP A 71 -15.24 -8.24 -2.33
CA ASP A 71 -15.51 -7.82 -3.71
C ASP A 71 -14.69 -6.57 -4.08
N PRO A 72 -14.25 -6.43 -5.34
CA PRO A 72 -13.70 -5.17 -5.84
C PRO A 72 -14.77 -4.08 -5.83
N GLU A 73 -14.35 -2.84 -5.54
CA GLU A 73 -15.23 -1.69 -5.53
C GLU A 73 -15.12 -0.91 -6.84
N LEU A 74 -16.26 -0.46 -7.38
CA LEU A 74 -16.29 0.50 -8.49
C LEU A 74 -16.39 1.92 -7.90
N LEU A 75 -15.39 2.73 -8.17
CA LEU A 75 -15.27 4.10 -7.67
C LEU A 75 -16.06 5.10 -8.55
N ASP A 76 -16.37 6.28 -8.00
CA ASP A 76 -17.14 7.34 -8.68
C ASP A 76 -16.50 7.85 -10.00
N ASN A 77 -15.21 7.61 -10.19
CA ASN A 77 -14.46 7.97 -11.40
C ASN A 77 -14.31 6.79 -12.38
N ASP A 78 -15.11 5.74 -12.25
CA ASP A 78 -15.07 4.48 -13.01
C ASP A 78 -13.82 3.62 -12.78
N TRP A 79 -13.00 3.92 -11.78
CA TRP A 79 -11.85 3.08 -11.43
C TRP A 79 -12.30 1.87 -10.62
N ILE A 80 -11.55 0.79 -10.72
CA ILE A 80 -11.77 -0.41 -9.92
C ILE A 80 -10.75 -0.44 -8.79
N ARG A 81 -11.23 -0.53 -7.55
CA ARG A 81 -10.41 -0.72 -6.36
C ARG A 81 -10.35 -2.19 -5.98
N ARG A 82 -9.13 -2.66 -5.68
CA ARG A 82 -8.86 -4.01 -5.19
C ARG A 82 -8.08 -3.97 -3.89
N TYR A 83 -8.59 -4.65 -2.87
CA TYR A 83 -7.98 -4.70 -1.54
C TYR A 83 -6.96 -5.82 -1.39
N PHE A 84 -5.95 -5.53 -0.56
CA PHE A 84 -4.83 -6.40 -0.22
C PHE A 84 -4.66 -6.48 1.29
N VAL A 85 -3.93 -7.50 1.73
CA VAL A 85 -3.47 -7.62 3.12
C VAL A 85 -1.98 -7.95 3.12
N PRO A 86 -1.24 -7.56 4.18
CA PRO A 86 0.07 -8.10 4.42
C PRO A 86 -0.01 -9.63 4.49
N ARG A 87 0.90 -10.30 3.80
CA ARG A 87 1.09 -11.74 3.90
C ARG A 87 1.47 -12.05 5.34
N GLU A 88 0.76 -12.97 5.97
CA GLU A 88 1.16 -13.46 7.29
C GLU A 88 2.61 -13.97 7.22
N PRO A 89 3.46 -13.63 8.20
CA PRO A 89 4.78 -14.22 8.29
C PRO A 89 4.61 -15.73 8.48
N THR A 90 4.92 -16.50 7.44
CA THR A 90 5.06 -17.95 7.56
C THR A 90 6.37 -18.26 8.28
N ASP A 91 6.43 -19.32 9.09
CA ASP A 91 7.64 -19.74 9.83
C ASP A 91 8.91 -19.88 8.95
N ASP A 92 8.75 -20.00 7.62
CA ASP A 92 9.83 -20.14 6.64
C ASP A 92 10.28 -18.82 5.96
N MET A 93 9.69 -17.66 6.28
CA MET A 93 10.14 -16.38 5.70
C MET A 93 11.29 -15.77 6.50
N PRO A 94 12.44 -15.47 5.88
CA PRO A 94 13.48 -14.72 6.58
C PRO A 94 12.92 -13.34 6.92
N LEU A 95 12.89 -13.01 8.21
CA LEU A 95 12.65 -11.66 8.69
C LEU A 95 13.66 -10.75 7.98
N ILE A 96 13.19 -9.93 7.02
CA ILE A 96 13.99 -8.85 6.46
C ILE A 96 14.10 -7.81 7.57
N VAL A 97 15.10 -7.98 8.43
CA VAL A 97 15.47 -6.98 9.41
C VAL A 97 16.09 -5.79 8.65
N PRO A 98 15.48 -4.60 8.68
CA PRO A 98 16.14 -3.42 8.15
C PRO A 98 17.48 -3.24 8.90
N PRO A 99 18.55 -2.81 8.22
CA PRO A 99 19.82 -2.58 8.88
C PRO A 99 19.60 -1.59 10.03
N ALA A 100 20.06 -1.95 11.23
CA ALA A 100 20.01 -1.08 12.38
C ALA A 100 20.71 0.24 12.02
N VAL A 101 19.95 1.34 12.01
CA VAL A 101 20.53 2.67 11.90
C VAL A 101 21.19 2.95 13.24
N SER A 102 22.51 2.77 13.31
CA SER A 102 23.30 3.29 14.43
C SER A 102 23.26 4.81 14.38
N ALA A 103 22.64 5.42 15.40
CA ALA A 103 22.71 6.86 15.67
C ALA A 103 24.11 7.30 16.07
#